data_AF-A0A351TMF1-F1
#
_entry.id   AF-A0A351TMF1-F1
#
_cell.length_a   1.000
_cell.length_b   1.000
_cell.length_c   1.000
_cell.angle_alpha   90.00
_cell.angle_beta   90.00
_cell.angle_gamma   90.00
#
_symmetry.space_group_name_H-M   'P 1'
#
loop_
_entity.id
_entity.type
_entity.pdbx_description
1 polymer ?
#
loop_
_entity_poly.entity_id
_entity_poly.type
_entity_poly.pdbx_seq_one_letter_code
_entity_poly.pdbx_strand_id
1 'polypeptide(L)' 'MESKGKYYLTTAIAYTSGKPHIGNNYEIVLADSIARFKRKEGYEVFFQTGTDEHG' A
#
# COMPACT_ATOMS: atom_id res chain seq x y z
N MET A 1 7.93 -20.44 12.40
CA MET A 1 9.04 -19.79 11.68
C MET A 1 9.25 -18.43 12.31
N GLU A 2 10.50 -18.09 12.59
CA GLU A 2 10.86 -16.76 13.08
C GLU A 2 10.56 -15.71 11.99
N SER A 3 10.03 -14.55 12.38
CA SER A 3 9.70 -13.47 11.45
C SER A 3 10.96 -12.99 10.73
N LYS A 4 10.90 -12.74 9.42
CA LYS A 4 12.00 -12.12 8.65
C LYS A 4 12.22 -10.64 8.98
N GLY A 5 11.50 -10.11 9.96
CA GLY A 5 11.52 -8.71 10.37
C GLY A 5 10.31 -7.92 9.88
N LYS A 6 10.32 -6.62 10.16
CA LYS A 6 9.26 -5.68 9.80
C LYS A 6 9.42 -5.22 8.35
N TYR A 7 8.31 -5.11 7.63
CA TYR A 7 8.26 -4.56 6.28
C TYR A 7 7.17 -3.50 6.21
N TYR A 8 7.57 -2.25 5.99
CA TYR A 8 6.64 -1.13 5.86
C TYR A 8 6.52 -0.70 4.40
N LEU A 9 5.29 -0.64 3.89
CA LEU A 9 4.98 -0.22 2.54
C LEU A 9 3.90 0.85 2.55
N THR A 10 4.02 1.84 1.67
CA THR A 10 3.04 2.91 1.49
C THR A 10 2.70 3.12 0.02
N THR A 11 1.52 3.67 -0.25
CA THR A 11 1.22 4.34 -1.53
C THR A 11 1.41 5.85 -1.38
N ALA A 12 1.38 6.59 -2.48
CA ALA A 12 0.98 7.99 -2.44
C ALA A 12 -0.43 8.12 -1.80
N ILE A 13 -0.70 9.29 -1.22
CA ILE A 13 -2.04 9.65 -0.78
C ILE A 13 -2.81 10.23 -1.96
N ALA A 14 -3.99 9.70 -2.26
CA ALA A 14 -4.75 10.12 -3.42
C ALA A 14 -5.46 11.45 -3.16
N TYR A 15 -5.29 12.44 -4.06
CA TYR A 15 -6.04 13.70 -3.99
C TYR A 15 -7.55 13.44 -4.09
N THR A 16 -8.31 14.03 -3.17
CA THR A 16 -9.77 13.94 -3.12
C THR A 16 -10.50 14.91 -4.04
N SER A 17 -9.76 15.77 -4.75
CA SER A 17 -10.30 16.75 -5.69
C SER A 17 -10.96 16.12 -6.93
N GLY A 18 -10.71 14.84 -7.21
CA GLY A 18 -11.26 14.10 -8.34
C GLY A 18 -11.77 12.71 -7.95
N LYS A 19 -12.58 12.11 -8.83
CA LYS A 19 -12.98 10.71 -8.67
C LYS A 19 -11.77 9.79 -8.87
N PRO A 20 -11.66 8.68 -8.11
CA PRO A 20 -10.64 7.68 -8.36
C PRO A 20 -10.64 7.20 -9.81
N HIS A 21 -9.46 7.08 -10.39
CA HIS A 21 -9.26 6.59 -11.75
C HIS A 21 -8.23 5.46 -11.77
N ILE A 22 -7.95 4.92 -12.96
CA ILE A 22 -7.08 3.76 -13.14
C ILE A 22 -5.68 3.94 -12.53
N GLY A 23 -5.18 5.18 -12.45
CA GLY A 23 -3.91 5.50 -11.82
C GLY A 23 -3.90 5.18 -10.33
N ASN A 24 -4.91 5.64 -9.59
CA ASN A 24 -5.05 5.34 -8.16
C ASN A 24 -5.19 3.83 -7.93
N ASN A 25 -6.02 3.17 -8.74
CA ASN A 25 -6.27 1.73 -8.61
C ASN A 25 -5.03 0.90 -8.92
N TYR A 26 -4.25 1.27 -9.94
CA TYR A 26 -3.03 0.58 -10.32
C TYR A 26 -2.03 0.56 -9.17
N GLU A 27 -1.79 1.72 -8.55
CA GLU A 27 -0.85 1.84 -7.45
C GLU A 27 -1.30 1.02 -6.23
N ILE A 28 -2.56 1.12 -5.83
CA ILE A 28 -3.12 0.39 -4.68
C ILE A 28 -3.03 -1.13 -4.90
N VAL A 29 -3.40 -1.63 -6.08
CA VAL A 29 -3.38 -3.07 -6.39
C VAL A 29 -1.94 -3.61 -6.45
N LEU A 30 -1.01 -2.85 -7.02
CA LEU A 30 0.40 -3.22 -7.06
C LEU A 30 0.98 -3.29 -5.64
N ALA A 31 0.73 -2.27 -4.82
CA ALA A 31 1.20 -2.23 -3.44
C ALA A 31 0.60 -3.36 -2.59
N ASP A 32 -0.69 -3.64 -2.72
CA ASP A 32 -1.34 -4.78 -2.04
C ASP A 32 -0.73 -6.12 -2.46
N SER A 33 -0.42 -6.29 -3.75
CA SER A 33 0.24 -7.50 -4.25
C SER A 33 1.61 -7.71 -3.62
N ILE A 34 2.42 -6.65 -3.51
CA ILE A 34 3.74 -6.68 -2.84
C ILE A 34 3.56 -7.00 -1.35
N ALA A 35 2.63 -6.34 -0.67
CA ALA A 35 2.35 -6.57 0.75
C ALA A 35 1.95 -8.02 1.03
N ARG A 36 1.07 -8.61 0.20
CA ARG A 36 0.69 -10.03 0.30
C ARG A 36 1.85 -10.98 0.03
N PHE A 37 2.67 -10.67 -0.97
CA PHE A 37 3.85 -11.47 -1.26
C PHE A 37 4.84 -11.46 -0.08
N LYS A 38 5.09 -10.30 0.52
CA LYS A 38 5.97 -10.18 1.70
C LYS A 38 5.41 -10.88 2.93
N ARG A 39 4.09 -10.83 3.17
CA ARG A 39 3.45 -11.65 4.21
C ARG A 39 3.68 -13.15 3.96
N LYS A 40 3.53 -13.61 2.72
CA LYS A 40 3.80 -15.00 2.32
C LYS A 40 5.28 -15.39 2.53
N GLU A 41 6.21 -14.46 2.34
CA GLU A 41 7.65 -14.69 2.58
C GLU A 41 8.03 -14.72 4.07
N GLY A 42 7.11 -14.41 4.99
CA GLY A 42 7.33 -14.46 6.44
C GLY A 42 7.70 -13.12 7.09
N TYR A 43 7.41 -11.98 6.44
CA TYR A 43 7.59 -10.65 7.03
C TYR A 43 6.37 -10.21 7.85
N GLU A 44 6.60 -9.44 8.91
CA GLU A 44 5.56 -8.63 9.55
C GLU A 44 5.30 -7.36 8.73
N VAL A 45 4.23 -7.39 7.93
CA VAL A 45 3.92 -6.31 6.99
C VAL A 45 2.94 -5.31 7.59
N PHE A 46 3.31 -4.02 7.59
CA PHE A 46 2.39 -2.90 7.72
C PHE A 46 2.24 -2.22 6.36
N PHE A 47 1.01 -2.10 5.85
CA PHE A 47 0.71 -1.48 4.56
C PHE A 47 -0.22 -0.29 4.80
N GLN A 48 0.25 0.93 4.50
CA GLN A 48 -0.50 2.17 4.68
C GLN A 48 -0.85 2.81 3.34
N THR A 49 -2.08 3.32 3.25
CA THR A 49 -2.57 4.12 2.14
C THR A 49 -3.47 5.23 2.70
N GLY A 50 -3.91 6.16 1.87
CA GLY A 50 -4.75 7.27 2.34
C GLY A 50 -5.07 8.29 1.26
N THR A 51 -5.59 9.42 1.72
CA THR A 51 -6.09 10.52 0.90
C THR A 51 -5.42 11.83 1.28
N ASP A 52 -5.18 12.69 0.29
CA ASP A 52 -4.87 14.10 0.52
C ASP A 52 -6.15 14.92 0.41
N GLU A 53 -6.52 15.56 1.52
CA GLU A 53 -7.80 16.23 1.72
C GLU A 53 -7.67 17.75 1.87
N HIS A 54 -6.43 18.25 1.91
CA HIS A 54 -6.14 19.66 2.10
C HIS A 54 -5.38 20.21 0.88
N GLY A 55 -5.25 21.53 0.81
CA GLY A 55 -4.53 22.27 -0.23
C GLY A 55 -3.82 23.47 0.35
#